data_AF-A0A7C6A2H8-F1
#
_entry.id   AF-A0A7C6A2H8-F1
#
_cell.length_a   1.000
_cell.length_b   1.000
_cell.length_c   1.000
_cell.angle_alpha   90.00
_cell.angle_beta   90.00
_cell.angle_gamma   90.00
#
_symmetry.space_group_name_H-M   'P 1'
#
loop_
_entity.id
_entity.type
_entity.pdbx_description
1 polymer ?
#
loop_
_entity_poly.entity_id
_entity_poly.type
_entity_poly.pdbx_seq_one_letter_code
_entity_poly.pdbx_strand_id
1 'polypeptide(L)'
;MQRRYAYHGDAVRRRPDFARNTLIIFTSDNGGVLLSEGDGPEATAYRAGLRPNAPWRGRKHSIYQGGFRVAFLARWPGKIPAG
;
A
#
# COMPACT_ATOMS: atom_id res chain seq x y z
N MET A 1 -19.31 -2.51 7.48
CA MET A 1 -18.55 -1.75 6.45
C MET A 1 -17.15 -2.35 6.22
N GLN A 2 -17.02 -3.66 5.96
CA GLN A 2 -15.74 -4.41 5.92
C GLN A 2 -15.36 -4.95 4.52
N ARG A 3 -16.07 -4.57 3.45
CA ARG A 3 -15.96 -5.21 2.12
C ARG A 3 -14.89 -4.63 1.17
N ARG A 4 -13.89 -3.85 1.63
CA ARG A 4 -12.96 -3.15 0.70
C ARG A 4 -11.55 -3.75 0.54
N TYR A 5 -11.12 -4.72 1.35
CA TYR A 5 -9.77 -5.32 1.22
C TYR A 5 -9.74 -6.69 0.53
N ALA A 6 -10.89 -7.26 0.17
CA ALA A 6 -10.98 -8.63 -0.36
C ALA A 6 -10.66 -8.77 -1.87
N TYR A 7 -10.47 -7.66 -2.61
CA TYR A 7 -10.41 -7.75 -4.08
C TYR A 7 -9.12 -8.36 -4.65
N HIS A 8 -8.00 -8.27 -3.93
CA HIS A 8 -6.70 -8.63 -4.50
C HIS A 8 -6.29 -10.09 -4.19
N GLY A 9 -6.79 -10.68 -3.10
CA GLY A 9 -6.39 -12.02 -2.65
C GLY A 9 -7.20 -13.16 -3.27
N ASP A 10 -8.46 -12.91 -3.63
CA ASP A 10 -9.43 -13.97 -3.92
C ASP A 10 -9.22 -14.64 -5.29
N ALA A 11 -8.73 -13.90 -6.28
CA ALA A 11 -8.49 -14.45 -7.63
C ALA A 11 -7.30 -15.44 -7.63
N VAL A 12 -6.24 -15.14 -6.89
CA VAL A 12 -5.00 -15.93 -6.85
C VAL A 12 -5.17 -17.19 -6.00
N ARG A 13 -5.91 -17.09 -4.88
CA ARG A 13 -6.12 -18.22 -3.96
C ARG A 13 -6.95 -19.35 -4.58
N ARG A 14 -7.84 -19.03 -5.53
CA ARG A 14 -8.74 -19.99 -6.17
C ARG A 14 -8.11 -20.71 -7.38
N ARG A 15 -6.92 -20.29 -7.84
CA ARG A 15 -6.22 -20.90 -8.99
C ARG A 15 -4.72 -21.05 -8.73
N PRO A 16 -4.28 -22.11 -8.02
CA PRO A 16 -2.89 -22.28 -7.63
C PRO A 16 -1.93 -22.40 -8.83
N ASP A 17 -2.37 -23.00 -9.94
CA ASP A 17 -1.53 -23.12 -11.15
C ASP A 17 -1.28 -21.77 -11.81
N PHE A 18 -2.31 -20.92 -11.84
CA PHE A 18 -2.17 -19.53 -12.31
C PHE A 18 -1.19 -18.76 -11.42
N ALA A 19 -1.25 -18.95 -10.11
CA ALA A 19 -0.36 -18.28 -9.17
C ALA A 19 1.12 -18.67 -9.35
N ARG A 20 1.42 -19.91 -9.80
CA ARG A 20 2.81 -20.38 -10.02
C ARG A 20 3.50 -19.71 -11.20
N ASN A 21 2.75 -19.31 -12.23
CA ASN A 21 3.29 -18.67 -13.44
C ASN A 21 2.89 -17.19 -13.56
N THR A 22 2.52 -16.55 -12.45
CA THR A 22 2.15 -15.13 -12.42
C THR A 22 3.03 -14.40 -11.42
N LEU A 23 3.72 -13.36 -11.88
CA LEU A 23 4.32 -12.36 -11.01
C LEU A 23 3.24 -11.41 -10.50
N ILE A 24 3.09 -11.32 -9.19
CA ILE A 24 2.20 -10.36 -8.54
C ILE A 24 3.06 -9.27 -7.91
N ILE A 25 2.82 -8.02 -8.30
CA ILE A 25 3.43 -6.84 -7.70
C ILE A 25 2.33 -6.04 -7.01
N PHE A 26 2.55 -5.70 -5.75
CA PHE A 26 1.76 -4.73 -5.01
C PHE A 26 2.64 -3.52 -4.73
N THR A 27 2.18 -2.35 -5.18
CA THR A 27 2.86 -1.07 -4.97
C THR A 27 1.87 0.09 -4.96
N SER A 28 2.36 1.30 -4.73
CA SER A 28 1.62 2.55 -4.89
C SER A 28 2.34 3.48 -5.87
N ASP A 29 1.64 4.46 -6.42
CA ASP A 29 2.16 5.45 -7.36
C ASP A 29 2.84 6.64 -6.67
N ASN A 30 2.54 6.89 -5.40
CA ASN A 30 3.14 7.95 -4.59
C ASN A 30 3.04 7.66 -3.08
N GLY A 31 3.78 8.44 -2.29
CA GLY A 31 3.59 8.46 -0.84
C GLY A 31 2.23 9.06 -0.46
N GLY A 32 1.75 8.75 0.74
CA GLY A 32 0.43 9.13 1.20
C GLY A 32 0.20 10.65 1.22
N VAL A 33 -1.05 11.04 0.97
CA VAL A 33 -1.53 12.39 1.22
C VAL A 33 -1.55 12.62 2.73
N LEU A 34 -0.93 13.69 3.18
CA LEU A 34 -0.92 14.09 4.59
C LEU A 34 -1.59 15.45 4.69
N LEU A 35 -2.79 15.44 5.26
CA LEU A 35 -3.54 16.61 5.67
C LEU A 35 -3.74 16.48 7.18
N SER A 36 -2.97 17.22 7.95
CA SER A 36 -3.01 17.18 9.42
C SER A 36 -3.97 18.21 10.03
N GLU A 37 -4.49 19.12 9.21
CA GLU A 37 -5.31 20.27 9.61
C GLU A 37 -6.65 20.27 8.87
N GLY A 38 -7.62 20.99 9.43
CA GLY A 38 -9.01 21.05 8.92
C GLY A 38 -9.92 19.93 9.43
N ASP A 39 -11.12 19.89 8.87
CA ASP A 39 -12.24 19.04 9.35
C ASP A 39 -12.52 17.83 8.45
N GLY A 40 -11.66 17.59 7.46
CA GLY A 40 -11.76 16.45 6.56
C GLY A 40 -11.45 15.10 7.22
N PRO A 41 -11.82 13.98 6.57
CA PRO A 41 -11.56 12.64 7.09
C PRO A 41 -10.07 12.34 7.25
N GLU A 42 -9.19 12.87 6.39
CA GLU A 42 -7.74 12.70 6.47
C GLU A 42 -7.17 13.34 7.74
N ALA A 43 -7.60 14.56 8.06
CA ALA A 43 -7.20 15.28 9.26
C ALA A 43 -7.69 14.59 10.53
N THR A 44 -8.93 14.08 10.50
CA THR A 44 -9.50 13.28 11.59
C THR A 44 -8.70 11.99 11.81
N ALA A 45 -8.39 11.25 10.75
CA ALA A 45 -7.58 10.04 10.84
C ALA A 45 -6.16 10.33 11.34
N TYR A 46 -5.55 11.43 10.89
CA TYR A 46 -4.22 11.85 11.33
C TYR A 46 -4.22 12.18 12.84
N ARG A 47 -5.22 12.92 13.33
CA ARG A 47 -5.41 13.20 14.77
C ARG A 47 -5.67 11.92 15.57
N ALA A 48 -6.36 10.94 14.99
CA ALA A 48 -6.56 9.62 15.59
C ALA A 48 -5.31 8.70 15.55
N GLY A 49 -4.18 9.18 15.02
CA GLY A 49 -2.90 8.46 15.04
C GLY A 49 -2.47 7.84 13.72
N LEU A 50 -3.22 8.01 12.62
CA LEU A 50 -2.77 7.55 11.30
C LEU A 50 -1.46 8.25 10.90
N ARG A 51 -0.46 7.47 10.48
CA ARG A 51 0.83 7.97 9.97
C ARG A 51 1.09 7.35 8.58
N PRO A 52 0.54 7.93 7.51
CA PRO A 52 0.54 7.28 6.19
C PRO A 52 1.94 7.12 5.57
N ASN A 53 2.88 7.97 5.97
CA ASN A 53 4.27 7.96 5.50
C ASN A 53 5.27 7.50 6.57
N ALA A 54 4.78 6.94 7.70
CA ALA A 54 5.60 6.45 8.80
C ALA A 54 6.64 7.53 9.25
N PRO A 55 7.95 7.26 9.50
CA PRO A 55 8.87 8.30 9.95
C PRO A 55 9.39 9.20 8.80
N TRP A 56 8.94 8.97 7.57
CA TRP A 56 9.52 9.63 6.40
C TRP A 56 8.99 11.05 6.23
N ARG A 57 9.90 12.02 6.10
CA ARG A 57 9.56 13.42 5.83
C ARG A 57 8.83 13.55 4.49
N GLY A 58 7.77 14.35 4.46
CA GLY A 58 7.04 14.70 3.24
C GLY A 58 5.78 13.86 3.00
N ARG A 59 5.14 14.15 1.87
CA ARG A 59 3.87 13.54 1.43
C ARG A 59 3.78 13.55 -0.09
N LYS A 60 2.68 13.04 -0.66
CA LYS A 60 2.34 13.26 -2.07
C LYS A 60 2.66 14.71 -2.50
N HIS A 61 3.38 14.85 -3.62
CA HIS A 61 3.94 16.09 -4.18
C HIS A 61 5.18 16.67 -3.48
N SER A 62 5.77 15.97 -2.49
CA SER A 62 7.05 16.37 -1.89
C SER A 62 8.22 15.63 -2.52
N ILE A 63 9.38 16.30 -2.62
CA ILE A 63 10.67 15.71 -3.03
C ILE A 63 11.40 14.96 -1.90
N TYR A 64 10.75 14.78 -0.75
CA TYR A 64 11.30 14.05 0.39
C TYR A 64 10.78 12.61 0.40
N GLN A 65 11.41 11.72 1.18
CA GLN A 65 11.13 10.28 1.20
C GLN A 65 9.63 9.94 1.34
N GLY A 66 8.88 10.65 2.16
CA GLY A 66 7.43 10.44 2.34
C GLY A 66 6.58 10.79 1.11
N GLY A 67 7.15 11.36 0.06
CA GLY A 67 6.46 11.64 -1.20
C GLY A 67 6.56 10.56 -2.26
N PHE A 68 7.58 9.70 -2.21
CA PHE A 68 7.82 8.67 -3.24
C PHE A 68 8.26 7.31 -2.69
N ARG A 69 8.55 7.19 -1.38
CA ARG A 69 8.77 5.89 -0.75
C ARG A 69 7.42 5.21 -0.52
N VAL A 70 7.23 4.08 -1.19
CA VAL A 70 5.98 3.31 -1.19
C VAL A 70 6.21 1.89 -0.72
N ALA A 71 5.14 1.21 -0.29
CA ALA A 71 5.17 -0.23 -0.09
C ALA A 71 5.46 -0.90 -1.44
N PHE A 72 6.35 -1.89 -1.46
CA PHE A 72 6.62 -2.72 -2.62
C PHE A 72 6.72 -4.17 -2.18
N LEU A 73 5.81 -5.00 -2.67
CA LEU A 73 5.81 -6.44 -2.42
C LEU A 73 5.74 -7.16 -3.77
N ALA A 74 6.61 -8.15 -3.95
CA ALA A 74 6.60 -9.01 -5.12
C ALA A 74 6.46 -10.46 -4.69
N ARG A 75 5.58 -11.21 -5.37
CA ARG A 75 5.40 -12.64 -5.15
C ARG A 75 5.42 -13.38 -6.47
N TRP A 76 6.30 -14.38 -6.56
CA TRP A 76 6.31 -15.35 -7.64
C TRP A 76 6.77 -16.72 -7.11
N PRO A 77 5.83 -17.64 -6.81
CA PRO A 77 6.15 -18.95 -6.26
C PRO A 77 7.17 -19.73 -7.12
N GLY A 78 8.24 -20.19 -6.48
CA GLY A 78 9.31 -20.95 -7.16
C GLY A 78 10.30 -20.11 -7.98
N LYS A 79 10.11 -18.78 -8.05
CA LYS A 79 11.04 -17.84 -8.69
C LYS A 79 11.59 -16.80 -7.72
N ILE A 80 10.75 -16.28 -6.83
CA ILE A 80 11.11 -15.40 -5.73
C ILE A 80 11.00 -16.22 -4.43
N PRO A 81 12.06 -16.29 -3.59
CA PRO A 81 11.98 -16.92 -2.27
C PRO A 81 10.87 -16.33 -1.42
N ALA A 82 10.19 -17.15 -0.63
CA ALA A 82 9.17 -16.66 0.30
C ALA A 82 9.81 -15.99 1.52
N GLY A 83 9.19 -14.92 2.01
CA GLY A 83 9.70 -14.07 3.09
C GLY A 83 10.06 -12.69 2.56
#